data_AF-A0A6M7TTZ5-F1
#
_entry.id   AF-A0A6M7TTZ5-F1
#
_cell.length_a   1.000
_cell.length_b   1.000
_cell.length_c   1.000
_cell.angle_alpha   90.00
_cell.angle_beta   90.00
_cell.angle_gamma   90.00
#
_symmetry.space_group_name_H-M   'P 1'
#
loop_
_entity.id
_entity.type
_entity.pdbx_description
1 polymer ?
#
loop_
_entity_poly.entity_id
_entity_poly.type
_entity_poly.pdbx_seq_one_letter_code
_entity_poly.pdbx_strand_id
1 'polypeptide(L)' 'MKVFQASFRGVAITAAKYYVFKEGDRWKIRYDGKEYPYDSNSDAVLAAVKAAKAAASCGYDAEVVTQGVDLKWRTEWAS' A
#
# COMPACT_ATOMS: atom_id res chain seq x y z
N MET A 1 -18.97 4.48 -1.55
CA MET A 1 -17.66 4.78 -0.92
C MET A 1 -17.39 3.72 0.13
N LYS A 2 -16.40 2.85 -0.06
CA LYS A 2 -16.09 1.75 0.85
C LYS A 2 -14.83 2.11 1.63
N VAL A 3 -15.02 2.55 2.86
CA VAL A 3 -13.94 2.93 3.76
C VAL A 3 -13.33 1.64 4.31
N PHE A 4 -12.08 1.35 3.96
CA PHE A 4 -11.37 0.18 4.48
C PHE A 4 -10.84 0.51 5.88
N GLN A 5 -11.51 0.02 6.92
CA GLN A 5 -10.96 0.01 8.28
C GLN A 5 -10.17 -1.27 8.51
N ALA A 6 -8.87 -1.11 8.68
CA ALA A 6 -7.95 -2.14 9.12
C ALA A 6 -7.88 -2.13 10.66
N SER A 7 -8.32 -3.21 11.31
CA SER A 7 -8.17 -3.44 12.75
C SER A 7 -7.06 -4.48 12.94
N PHE A 8 -6.01 -4.18 13.72
CA PHE A 8 -4.90 -5.11 13.92
C PHE A 8 -4.37 -5.12 15.36
N ARG A 9 -4.27 -6.34 15.91
CA ARG A 9 -3.76 -6.70 17.25
C ARG A 9 -2.36 -7.32 17.11
N GLY A 10 -1.39 -6.77 17.84
CA GLY A 10 -0.36 -7.51 18.58
C GLY A 10 0.60 -8.45 17.83
N VAL A 11 1.60 -7.88 17.15
CA VAL A 11 3.02 -8.30 17.13
C VAL A 11 3.75 -7.14 16.45
N ALA A 12 4.90 -6.72 16.98
CA ALA A 12 5.63 -5.54 16.53
C ALA A 12 6.18 -5.73 15.09
N ILE A 13 5.32 -5.49 14.09
CA ILE A 13 5.73 -4.97 12.79
C ILE A 13 5.40 -3.48 12.86
N THR A 14 6.34 -2.68 13.35
CA THR A 14 6.14 -1.22 13.46
C THR A 14 6.05 -0.54 12.09
N ALA A 15 6.31 -1.26 10.98
CA ALA A 15 6.34 -0.74 9.62
C ALA A 15 5.26 -1.35 8.69
N ALA A 16 4.25 -0.57 8.32
CA ALA A 16 3.22 -0.92 7.34
C ALA A 16 3.78 -0.77 5.91
N LYS A 17 4.06 -1.89 5.24
CA LYS A 17 4.55 -1.88 3.84
C LYS A 17 3.45 -2.17 2.84
N TYR A 18 3.26 -1.25 1.90
CA TYR A 18 2.29 -1.35 0.81
C TYR A 18 3.03 -1.57 -0.51
N TYR A 19 2.76 -2.68 -1.17
CA TYR A 19 3.36 -3.03 -2.47
C TYR A 19 2.33 -2.83 -3.57
N VAL A 20 2.54 -1.84 -4.44
CA VAL A 20 1.70 -1.60 -5.60
C VAL A 20 2.37 -2.24 -6.81
N PHE A 21 1.73 -3.19 -7.47
CA PHE A 21 2.27 -3.88 -8.64
C PHE A 21 1.21 -4.07 -9.71
N LYS A 22 1.65 -4.23 -10.96
CA LYS A 22 0.76 -4.54 -12.08
C LYS A 22 0.74 -6.05 -12.31
N GLU A 23 -0.44 -6.63 -12.35
CA GLU A 23 -0.64 -8.03 -12.71
C GLU A 23 -1.65 -8.12 -13.86
N GLY A 24 -1.17 -8.54 -15.04
CA GLY A 24 -1.98 -8.52 -16.26
C GLY A 24 -2.36 -7.08 -16.64
N ASP A 25 -3.66 -6.82 -16.74
CA ASP A 25 -4.20 -5.48 -17.05
C ASP A 25 -4.62 -4.68 -15.80
N ARG A 26 -4.47 -5.26 -14.59
CA ARG A 26 -4.93 -4.65 -13.35
C ARG A 26 -3.78 -4.27 -12.44
N TRP A 27 -4.01 -3.27 -11.60
CA TRP A 27 -3.13 -2.89 -10.51
C TRP A 27 -3.54 -3.62 -9.25
N LYS A 28 -2.58 -4.00 -8.42
CA LYS A 28 -2.82 -4.64 -7.14
C LYS A 28 -2.00 -3.97 -6.06
N ILE A 29 -2.60 -3.80 -4.88
CA ILE A 29 -1.90 -3.44 -3.67
C ILE A 29 -1.81 -4.68 -2.80
N ARG A 30 -0.60 -5.09 -2.43
CA ARG A 30 -0.37 -6.10 -1.41
C ARG A 30 0.02 -5.42 -0.10
N TYR A 31 -0.75 -5.71 0.94
CA TYR A 31 -0.55 -5.22 2.30
C TYR A 31 -0.89 -6.34 3.27
N ASP A 32 0.01 -6.64 4.22
CA ASP A 32 -0.22 -7.65 5.27
C ASP A 32 -0.65 -9.02 4.70
N GLY A 33 -0.05 -9.42 3.57
CA GLY A 33 -0.42 -10.66 2.86
C GLY A 33 -1.78 -10.63 2.16
N LYS A 34 -2.54 -9.54 2.24
CA LYS A 34 -3.79 -9.33 1.52
C LYS A 34 -3.54 -8.58 0.22
N GLU A 35 -4.30 -8.91 -0.81
CA GLU A 35 -4.20 -8.28 -2.13
C GLU A 35 -5.51 -7.57 -2.47
N TYR A 36 -5.38 -6.33 -2.94
CA TYR A 36 -6.49 -5.47 -3.31
C TYR A 36 -6.36 -5.05 -4.77
N PRO A 37 -7.25 -5.50 -5.68
CA PRO A 37 -7.20 -5.13 -7.08
C PRO A 37 -7.78 -3.72 -7.33
N TYR A 38 -7.19 -3.02 -8.29
CA TYR A 38 -7.53 -1.68 -8.76
C TYR A 38 -7.44 -1.61 -10.28
N ASP A 39 -8.34 -0.85 -10.90
CA ASP A 39 -8.36 -0.66 -12.35
C ASP A 39 -7.32 0.38 -12.83
N SER A 40 -6.93 1.32 -11.96
CA SER A 40 -6.02 2.42 -12.30
C SER A 40 -4.81 2.47 -11.39
N ASN A 41 -3.63 2.74 -11.98
CA ASN A 41 -2.39 2.95 -11.24
C ASN A 41 -2.53 4.06 -10.19
N SER A 42 -3.04 5.21 -10.63
CA SER A 42 -3.20 6.40 -9.80
C SER A 42 -4.10 6.13 -8.59
N ASP A 43 -5.17 5.34 -8.75
CA ASP A 43 -6.04 4.92 -7.64
C ASP A 43 -5.31 3.99 -6.68
N ALA A 44 -4.55 3.02 -7.20
CA ALA A 44 -3.80 2.09 -6.37
C ALA A 44 -2.71 2.80 -5.55
N VAL A 45 -1.95 3.70 -6.17
CA VAL A 45 -0.94 4.52 -5.48
C VAL A 45 -1.58 5.43 -4.45
N LEU A 46 -2.65 6.13 -4.82
CA LEU A 46 -3.34 7.06 -3.91
C LEU A 46 -3.97 6.33 -2.72
N ALA A 47 -4.52 5.13 -2.91
CA ALA A 47 -5.01 4.30 -1.83
C ALA A 47 -3.89 3.81 -0.91
N ALA A 48 -2.76 3.35 -1.47
CA ALA A 48 -1.59 2.94 -0.69
C ALA A 48 -1.03 4.10 0.15
N VAL A 49 -0.84 5.28 -0.46
CA VAL A 49 -0.34 6.48 0.22
C VAL A 49 -1.31 6.96 1.31
N LYS A 50 -2.63 6.93 1.07
CA LYS A 50 -3.62 7.28 2.10
C LYS A 50 -3.56 6.33 3.30
N ALA A 51 -3.45 5.03 3.04
CA ALA A 51 -3.35 4.02 4.09
C ALA A 51 -2.03 4.16 4.88
N ALA A 52 -0.92 4.41 4.18
CA ALA A 52 0.38 4.65 4.77
C ALA A 52 0.39 5.93 5.63
N LYS A 53 -0.21 7.03 5.16
CA LYS A 53 -0.37 8.27 5.94
C LYS A 53 -1.27 8.08 7.16
N ALA A 54 -2.34 7.31 7.05
CA ALA A 54 -3.19 6.99 8.19
C ALA A 54 -2.44 6.18 9.26
N ALA A 55 -1.63 5.20 8.83
CA ALA A 55 -0.75 4.44 9.73
C ALA A 55 0.30 5.35 10.41
N ALA A 56 0.97 6.22 9.65
CA ALA A 56 1.90 7.23 10.17
C ALA A 56 1.26 8.17 11.18
N SER A 57 0.03 8.61 10.92
CA SER A 57 -0.73 9.46 11.85
C SER A 57 -1.07 8.75 13.16
N CYS A 58 -1.10 7.41 13.17
CA CYS A 58 -1.27 6.60 14.36
C CYS A 58 0.05 6.21 15.04
N GLY A 59 1.19 6.73 14.58
CA GLY A 59 2.51 6.46 15.14
C GLY A 59 3.19 5.19 14.62
N TYR A 60 2.72 4.64 13.49
CA TYR A 60 3.35 3.51 12.82
C TYR A 60 4.22 3.98 11.66
N ASP A 61 5.38 3.37 11.50
CA ASP A 61 6.21 3.57 10.33
C ASP A 61 5.47 3.00 9.10
N ALA A 62 5.56 3.65 7.93
CA ALA A 62 4.85 3.17 6.76
C ALA A 62 5.59 3.50 5.47
N GLU A 63 5.62 2.53 4.57
CA GLU A 63 6.37 2.60 3.32
C GLU A 63 5.47 2.15 2.15
N VAL A 64 5.48 2.92 1.08
CA VAL A 64 4.79 2.61 -0.17
C VAL A 64 5.84 2.34 -1.24
N VAL A 65 5.81 1.13 -1.78
CA VAL A 65 6.70 0.70 -2.85
C VAL A 65 5.86 0.41 -4.09
N THR A 66 6.15 1.11 -5.17
CA THR A 66 5.48 0.93 -6.46
C THR A 66 6.40 0.22 -7.43
N GLN A 67 5.84 -0.76 -8.13
CA GLN A 67 6.49 -1.40 -9.26
C GLN A 67 6.26 -0.53 -10.49
N GLY A 68 7.34 0.04 -11.01
CA GLY A 68 7.32 0.75 -12.28
C GLY A 68 7.06 -0.21 -13.45
N VAL A 69 6.72 0.36 -14.61
CA VAL A 69 6.52 -0.42 -15.86
C VAL A 69 7.76 -1.23 -16.25
N ASP A 70 8.93 -0.79 -15.80
CA ASP A 70 10.24 -1.42 -15.96
C ASP A 70 10.45 -2.66 -15.07
N LEU A 71 9.41 -3.12 -14.35
CA LEU A 71 9.47 -4.15 -13.30
C LEU A 71 10.39 -3.81 -12.11
N LYS A 72 10.89 -2.58 -12.07
CA LYS A 72 11.73 -2.07 -10.98
C LYS A 72 10.86 -1.52 -9.86
N TRP A 73 11.19 -1.91 -8.64
CA TRP A 73 10.58 -1.36 -7.43
C TRP A 73 11.17 -0.01 -7.12
N ARG A 74 10.30 0.97 -6.83
CA ARG A 74 10.68 2.31 -6.38
C ARG A 74 9.90 2.63 -5.12
N THR A 75 10.57 3.24 -4.15
CA THR A 75 9.90 3.76 -2.97
C THR A 75 9.23 5.07 -3.37
N GLU A 76 7.90 5.04 -3.43
CA GLU A 76 7.10 6.23 -3.75
C GLU A 76 6.99 7.13 -2.51
N TRP A 77 6.94 6.52 -1.32
CA TRP A 77 6.72 7.24 -0.08
C TRP A 77 7.23 6.45 1.14
N ALA A 78 7.83 7.16 2.09
CA ALA A 78 8.19 6.67 3.41
C ALA A 78 7.93 7.79 4.44
N SER A 79 7.57 7.43 5.68
CA SER A 79 7.31 8.36 6.78
C SER A 79 8.36 8.31 7.87
#